data_AF-A0A2C9LZW2-F1
#
_entry.id   AF-A0A2C9LZW2-F1
#
_cell.length_a   1.000
_cell.length_b   1.000
_cell.length_c   1.000
_cell.angle_alpha   90.00
_cell.angle_beta   90.00
_cell.angle_gamma   90.00
#
_symmetry.space_group_name_H-M   'P 1'
#
loop_
_entity.id
_entity.type
_entity.pdbx_description
1 polymer ?
#
loop_
_entity_poly.entity_id
_entity_poly.type
_entity_poly.pdbx_seq_one_letter_code
_entity_poly.pdbx_strand_id
1 'polypeptide(L)'
;LYKLYSEGEGPPVALIRVPEFLDLLVDALYNPASKITAEHKSKYIYLLAYSVSVVESSRRGKGRRLNKEELKSTIQAIEKTHTLLVNHKGSSELIAEVNTLFSCIRFPVVGMGVLHWVDLTVSEPNFFKLNTDHTPLHLVLVDEIVSNHPLLHHKALKLLTLLFENSYDELDVLVRVKYKSPVSVAS
;
A
#
# COMPACT_ATOMS: atom_id res chain seq x y z
N LEU A 1 22.52 -4.38 -1.11
CA LEU A 1 21.70 -3.78 -2.18
C LEU A 1 21.65 -2.25 -2.11
N TYR A 2 21.12 -1.67 -1.02
CA TYR A 2 21.02 -0.20 -0.84
C TYR A 2 22.27 0.57 -1.27
N LYS A 3 23.45 0.24 -0.72
CA LYS A 3 24.72 0.88 -1.04
C LYS A 3 25.02 0.96 -2.54
N LEU A 4 24.76 -0.13 -3.28
CA LEU A 4 25.01 -0.21 -4.72
C LEU A 4 24.11 0.73 -5.53
N TYR A 5 22.89 0.98 -5.08
CA TYR A 5 21.94 1.84 -5.80
C TYR A 5 21.95 3.31 -5.32
N SER A 6 22.39 3.53 -4.07
CA SER A 6 22.54 4.87 -3.50
C SER A 6 23.82 5.58 -3.98
N GLU A 7 24.85 4.83 -4.34
CA GLU A 7 26.15 5.36 -4.76
C GLU A 7 26.28 5.38 -6.29
N GLY A 8 26.65 6.53 -6.87
CA GLY A 8 26.88 6.68 -8.30
C GLY A 8 25.66 6.37 -9.17
N GLU A 9 25.91 5.69 -10.30
CA GLU A 9 24.85 5.26 -11.23
C GLU A 9 24.28 3.87 -10.90
N GLY A 10 24.88 3.11 -9.97
CA GLY A 10 24.42 1.78 -9.55
C GLY A 10 24.25 0.73 -10.66
N PRO A 11 23.65 -0.43 -10.40
CA PRO A 11 23.30 -1.41 -11.44
C PRO A 11 22.06 -1.00 -12.26
N PRO A 12 21.76 -1.67 -13.40
CA PRO A 12 20.53 -1.42 -14.17
C PRO A 12 19.27 -1.57 -13.31
N VAL A 13 18.32 -0.64 -13.46
CA VAL A 13 17.12 -0.58 -12.57
C VAL A 13 16.24 -1.81 -12.73
N ALA A 14 16.25 -2.44 -13.91
CA ALA A 14 15.53 -3.68 -14.19
C ALA A 14 15.86 -4.81 -13.21
N LEU A 15 17.07 -4.85 -12.64
CA LEU A 15 17.49 -5.90 -11.71
C LEU A 15 16.76 -5.86 -10.35
N ILE A 16 16.18 -4.72 -9.99
CA ILE A 16 15.39 -4.55 -8.76
C ILE A 16 13.89 -4.33 -9.04
N ARG A 17 13.46 -4.51 -10.30
CA ARG A 17 12.05 -4.47 -10.72
C ARG A 17 11.42 -5.85 -10.86
N VAL A 18 11.97 -6.82 -10.13
CA VAL A 18 11.43 -8.18 -10.07
C VAL A 18 10.16 -8.16 -9.21
N PRO A 19 8.99 -8.57 -9.73
CA PRO A 19 7.72 -8.47 -8.99
C PRO A 19 7.77 -9.06 -7.59
N GLU A 20 8.35 -10.25 -7.44
CA GLU A 20 8.47 -10.95 -6.16
C GLU A 20 9.34 -10.17 -5.16
N PHE A 21 10.37 -9.47 -5.65
CA PHE A 21 11.19 -8.60 -4.80
C PHE A 21 10.42 -7.36 -4.35
N LEU A 22 9.60 -6.78 -5.22
CA LEU A 22 8.75 -5.65 -4.86
C LEU A 22 7.68 -6.06 -3.85
N ASP A 23 7.06 -7.23 -4.05
CA ASP A 23 6.09 -7.79 -3.11
C ASP A 23 6.71 -8.01 -1.72
N LEU A 24 7.97 -8.50 -1.65
CA LEU A 24 8.68 -8.63 -0.37
C LEU A 24 8.95 -7.28 0.31
N LEU A 25 9.31 -6.24 -0.46
CA LEU A 25 9.51 -4.89 0.09
C LEU A 25 8.19 -4.29 0.58
N VAL A 26 7.12 -4.48 -0.19
CA VAL A 26 5.78 -4.01 0.16
C VAL A 26 5.27 -4.72 1.40
N ASP A 27 5.38 -6.05 1.48
CA ASP A 27 4.99 -6.81 2.66
C ASP A 27 5.79 -6.35 3.88
N ALA A 28 7.12 -6.27 3.77
CA ALA A 28 7.95 -5.85 4.89
C ALA A 28 7.57 -4.44 5.40
N LEU A 29 7.19 -3.52 4.51
CA LEU A 29 6.84 -2.13 4.85
C LEU A 29 5.37 -1.92 5.24
N TYR A 30 4.43 -2.72 4.77
CA TYR A 30 2.99 -2.47 4.97
C TYR A 30 2.28 -3.55 5.78
N ASN A 31 2.97 -4.64 6.14
CA ASN A 31 2.42 -5.65 7.04
C ASN A 31 2.49 -5.17 8.51
N PRO A 32 1.34 -5.05 9.21
CA PRO A 32 1.31 -4.61 10.61
C PRO A 32 2.11 -5.51 11.58
N ALA A 33 2.28 -6.79 11.24
CA ALA A 33 3.05 -7.73 12.05
C ALA A 33 4.57 -7.67 11.79
N SER A 34 5.01 -6.94 10.77
CA SER A 34 6.41 -6.82 10.39
C SER A 34 7.22 -6.05 11.44
N LYS A 35 8.40 -6.57 11.79
CA LYS A 35 9.32 -5.98 12.77
C LYS A 35 10.59 -5.45 12.12
N ILE A 36 10.43 -4.50 11.20
CA ILE A 36 11.59 -3.80 10.61
C ILE A 36 12.23 -2.87 11.66
N THR A 37 13.55 -2.95 11.81
CA THR A 37 14.30 -2.00 12.64
C THR A 37 14.39 -0.63 11.96
N ALA A 38 14.41 0.46 12.74
CA ALA A 38 14.52 1.81 12.22
C ALA A 38 15.72 2.01 11.28
N GLU A 39 16.83 1.30 11.53
CA GLU A 39 18.05 1.34 10.70
C GLU A 39 17.85 0.72 9.31
N HIS A 40 17.03 -0.31 9.19
CA HIS A 40 16.74 -0.97 7.91
C HIS A 40 15.56 -0.32 7.17
N LYS A 41 14.64 0.31 7.89
CA LYS A 41 13.45 0.97 7.33
C LYS A 41 13.77 1.91 6.17
N SER A 42 14.68 2.86 6.38
CA SER A 42 15.05 3.85 5.36
C SER A 42 15.67 3.21 4.11
N LYS A 43 16.40 2.09 4.29
CA LYS A 43 17.01 1.32 3.20
C LYS A 43 15.94 0.62 2.36
N TYR A 44 14.90 0.09 2.99
CA TYR A 44 13.81 -0.62 2.31
C TYR A 44 12.93 0.36 1.54
N ILE A 45 12.57 1.48 2.18
CA ILE A 45 11.83 2.57 1.55
C ILE A 45 12.60 3.08 0.33
N TYR A 46 13.91 3.31 0.46
CA TYR A 46 14.73 3.76 -0.65
C TYR A 46 14.72 2.77 -1.81
N LEU A 47 14.91 1.48 -1.55
CA LEU A 47 14.94 0.46 -2.60
C LEU A 47 13.59 0.34 -3.31
N LEU A 48 12.49 0.36 -2.57
CA LEU A 48 11.14 0.35 -3.14
C LEU A 48 10.90 1.59 -3.99
N ALA A 49 11.13 2.78 -3.43
CA ALA A 49 10.96 4.05 -4.15
C ALA A 49 11.83 4.12 -5.41
N TYR A 50 13.09 3.69 -5.31
CA TYR A 50 14.02 3.69 -6.43
C TYR A 50 13.53 2.78 -7.56
N SER A 51 13.11 1.56 -7.21
CA SER A 51 12.63 0.59 -8.19
C SER A 51 11.43 1.11 -9.01
N VAL A 52 10.54 1.90 -8.40
CA VAL A 52 9.30 2.35 -9.06
C VAL A 52 9.40 3.74 -9.71
N SER A 53 10.32 4.60 -9.27
CA SER A 53 10.36 6.01 -9.72
C SER A 53 11.56 6.38 -10.59
N VAL A 54 12.68 5.64 -10.51
CA VAL A 54 13.88 5.98 -11.29
C VAL A 54 13.74 5.52 -12.73
N VAL A 55 13.89 6.43 -13.68
CA VAL A 55 13.82 6.11 -15.11
C VAL A 55 15.22 6.02 -15.69
N GLU A 56 15.53 4.86 -16.26
CA GLU A 56 16.79 4.62 -16.96
C GLU A 56 16.59 4.91 -18.45
N SER A 57 17.45 5.76 -19.01
CA SER A 57 17.50 6.03 -20.44
C SER A 57 18.87 5.65 -21.00
N SER A 58 18.86 4.84 -22.06
CA SER A 58 20.04 4.50 -22.83
C SER A 58 19.84 5.02 -24.25
N ARG A 59 20.71 5.94 -24.70
CA ARG A 59 20.71 6.41 -26.10
C ARG A 59 21.87 5.74 -26.82
N ARG A 60 21.64 5.27 -28.06
CA ARG A 60 22.71 4.69 -28.90
C ARG A 60 23.93 5.62 -28.91
N GLY A 61 25.07 5.12 -28.42
CA GLY A 61 26.34 5.85 -28.38
C GLY A 61 26.55 6.78 -27.18
N LYS A 62 25.59 6.92 -26.25
CA LYS A 62 25.78 7.62 -24.97
C LYS A 62 25.58 6.64 -23.81
N GLY A 63 26.38 6.81 -22.76
CA GLY A 63 26.26 6.03 -21.52
C GLY A 63 24.86 6.10 -20.92
N ARG A 64 24.60 5.18 -19.98
CA ARG A 64 23.35 5.11 -19.24
C ARG A 64 23.11 6.41 -18.48
N ARG A 65 21.89 6.95 -18.53
CA ARG A 65 21.49 8.13 -17.76
C ARG A 65 20.27 7.83 -16.90
N LEU A 66 20.35 8.22 -15.64
CA LEU A 66 19.27 8.06 -14.66
C LEU A 66 18.50 9.36 -14.47
N ASN A 67 17.18 9.30 -14.54
CA ASN A 67 16.28 10.33 -14.04
C ASN A 67 15.79 9.92 -12.63
N LYS A 68 16.02 10.78 -11.63
CA LYS A 68 15.62 10.57 -10.23
C LYS A 68 14.68 11.68 -9.71
N GLU A 69 14.02 12.43 -10.60
CA GLU A 69 13.17 13.58 -10.25
C GLU A 69 12.06 13.20 -9.26
N GLU A 70 11.37 12.08 -9.49
CA GLU A 70 10.27 11.61 -8.63
C GLU A 70 10.72 10.80 -7.41
N LEU A 71 12.02 10.52 -7.27
CA LEU A 71 12.52 9.63 -6.23
C LEU A 71 12.25 10.19 -4.83
N LYS A 72 12.51 11.49 -4.63
CA LYS A 72 12.38 12.13 -3.32
C LYS A 72 10.91 12.18 -2.86
N SER A 73 9.99 12.54 -3.74
CA SER A 73 8.56 12.59 -3.43
C SER A 73 8.00 11.18 -3.16
N THR A 74 8.44 10.19 -3.94
CA THR A 74 8.04 8.79 -3.74
C THR A 74 8.52 8.24 -2.39
N ILE A 75 9.78 8.51 -2.00
CA ILE A 75 10.31 8.16 -0.67
C ILE A 75 9.44 8.76 0.44
N GLN A 76 9.12 10.05 0.33
CA GLN A 76 8.31 10.75 1.33
C GLN A 76 6.88 10.19 1.42
N ALA A 77 6.26 9.85 0.30
CA ALA A 77 4.92 9.27 0.28
C ALA A 77 4.88 7.89 0.95
N ILE A 78 5.87 7.03 0.66
CA ILE A 78 6.00 5.72 1.32
C ILE A 78 6.28 5.89 2.81
N GLU A 79 7.20 6.76 3.21
CA GLU A 79 7.55 6.96 4.62
C GLU A 79 6.37 7.50 5.46
N LYS A 80 5.62 8.46 4.91
CA LYS A 80 4.42 8.99 5.56
C LYS A 80 3.37 7.91 5.75
N THR A 81 3.03 7.18 4.69
CA THR A 81 1.98 6.15 4.76
C THR A 81 2.39 4.95 5.61
N HIS A 82 3.64 4.50 5.54
CA HIS A 82 4.17 3.50 6.45
C HIS A 82 4.00 3.94 7.92
N THR A 83 4.37 5.18 8.22
CA THR A 83 4.23 5.72 9.58
C THR A 83 2.76 5.72 10.00
N LEU A 84 1.87 6.23 9.14
CA LEU A 84 0.42 6.32 9.37
C LEU A 84 -0.28 4.96 9.58
N LEU A 85 0.16 3.90 8.90
CA LEU A 85 -0.54 2.62 8.90
C LEU A 85 0.05 1.58 9.85
N VAL A 86 1.38 1.55 9.98
CA VAL A 86 2.08 0.50 10.74
C VAL A 86 2.41 0.96 12.16
N ASN A 87 2.61 2.26 12.40
CA ASN A 87 2.97 2.76 13.74
C ASN A 87 1.78 3.29 14.56
N HIS A 88 0.59 3.45 13.97
CA HIS A 88 -0.57 3.98 14.70
C HIS A 88 -1.34 2.89 15.46
N LYS A 89 -1.92 3.30 16.60
CA LYS A 89 -2.61 2.41 17.55
C LYS A 89 -4.12 2.60 17.60
N GLY A 90 -4.71 3.41 16.72
CA GLY A 90 -6.15 3.69 16.75
C GLY A 90 -6.72 4.25 15.45
N SER A 91 -7.99 3.94 15.18
CA SER A 91 -8.73 4.35 13.99
C SER A 91 -8.98 5.87 13.92
N SER A 92 -9.10 6.56 15.05
CA SER A 92 -9.37 8.01 15.11
C SER A 92 -8.23 8.87 14.56
N GLU A 93 -6.98 8.50 14.85
CA GLU A 93 -5.80 9.19 14.31
C GLU A 93 -5.68 8.99 12.80
N LEU A 94 -6.02 7.79 12.32
CA LEU A 94 -6.01 7.49 10.89
C LEU A 94 -7.08 8.31 10.13
N ILE A 95 -8.25 8.50 10.74
CA ILE A 95 -9.32 9.35 10.19
C ILE A 95 -8.85 10.81 10.12
N ALA A 96 -8.18 11.32 11.15
CA ALA A 96 -7.67 12.70 11.15
C ALA A 96 -6.67 12.98 10.01
N GLU A 97 -5.90 11.96 9.62
CA GLU A 97 -4.90 12.04 8.56
C GLU A 97 -5.36 11.49 7.20
N VAL A 98 -6.68 11.27 7.02
CA VAL A 98 -7.22 10.64 5.81
C VAL A 98 -6.89 11.39 4.53
N ASN A 99 -6.90 12.73 4.57
CA ASN A 99 -6.54 13.57 3.41
C ASN A 99 -5.06 13.41 3.03
N THR A 100 -4.19 13.22 4.03
CA THR A 100 -2.77 12.92 3.83
C THR A 100 -2.61 11.55 3.15
N LEU A 101 -3.38 10.54 3.57
CA LEU A 101 -3.40 9.22 2.94
C LEU A 101 -3.85 9.30 1.49
N PHE A 102 -4.99 9.93 1.20
CA PHE A 102 -5.51 10.09 -0.17
C PHE A 102 -4.49 10.78 -1.09
N SER A 103 -3.85 11.84 -0.60
CA SER A 103 -2.78 12.53 -1.35
C SER A 103 -1.61 11.61 -1.67
N CYS A 104 -1.22 10.73 -0.74
CA CYS A 104 -0.14 9.76 -0.96
C CYS A 104 -0.57 8.57 -1.82
N ILE A 105 -1.83 8.14 -1.76
CA ILE A 105 -2.38 7.03 -2.55
C ILE A 105 -2.23 7.29 -4.05
N ARG A 106 -2.20 8.55 -4.49
CA ARG A 106 -1.94 8.91 -5.90
C ARG A 106 -0.64 8.33 -6.47
N PHE A 107 0.33 7.96 -5.62
CA PHE A 107 1.51 7.20 -6.04
C PHE A 107 1.15 5.71 -6.16
N PRO A 108 1.30 5.05 -7.33
CA PRO A 108 0.87 3.66 -7.52
C PRO A 108 1.46 2.67 -6.53
N VAL A 109 2.72 2.86 -6.14
CA VAL A 109 3.39 2.01 -5.14
C VAL A 109 2.78 2.15 -3.75
N VAL A 110 2.28 3.34 -3.41
CA VAL A 110 1.59 3.60 -2.15
C VAL A 110 0.20 2.98 -2.23
N GLY A 111 -0.54 3.16 -3.33
CA GLY A 111 -1.82 2.47 -3.53
C GLY A 111 -1.71 0.95 -3.38
N MET A 112 -0.65 0.35 -3.93
CA MET A 112 -0.36 -1.08 -3.75
C MET A 112 -0.09 -1.44 -2.28
N GLY A 113 0.76 -0.67 -1.59
CA GLY A 113 1.09 -0.93 -0.19
C GLY A 113 -0.10 -0.75 0.76
N VAL A 114 -0.92 0.29 0.56
CA VAL A 114 -2.14 0.51 1.33
C VAL A 114 -3.14 -0.61 1.08
N LEU A 115 -3.31 -1.06 -0.17
CA LEU A 115 -4.19 -2.19 -0.48
C LEU A 115 -3.74 -3.49 0.22
N HIS A 116 -2.43 -3.75 0.24
CA HIS A 116 -1.85 -4.89 0.95
C HIS A 116 -2.09 -4.80 2.46
N TRP A 117 -1.88 -3.62 3.06
CA TRP A 117 -2.18 -3.37 4.46
C TRP A 117 -3.67 -3.56 4.77
N VAL A 118 -4.57 -3.06 3.91
CA VAL A 118 -6.01 -3.27 4.06
C VAL A 118 -6.32 -4.75 4.07
N ASP A 119 -5.85 -5.51 3.06
CA ASP A 119 -6.09 -6.96 2.93
C ASP A 119 -5.70 -7.70 4.21
N LEU A 120 -4.49 -7.46 4.73
CA LEU A 120 -4.02 -8.07 5.97
C LEU A 120 -4.87 -7.68 7.18
N THR A 121 -5.24 -6.40 7.28
CA THR A 121 -5.97 -5.87 8.45
C THR A 121 -7.42 -6.36 8.50
N VAL A 122 -8.13 -6.30 7.37
CA VAL A 122 -9.55 -6.72 7.32
C VAL A 122 -9.73 -8.24 7.29
N SER A 123 -8.69 -8.97 6.90
CA SER A 123 -8.67 -10.43 6.97
C SER A 123 -8.43 -10.97 8.39
N GLU A 124 -8.11 -10.11 9.38
CA GLU A 124 -8.01 -10.56 10.76
C GLU A 124 -9.37 -11.00 11.31
N PRO A 125 -9.50 -12.19 11.93
CA PRO A 125 -10.79 -12.75 12.35
C PRO A 125 -11.61 -11.85 13.30
N ASN A 126 -10.95 -10.99 14.06
CA ASN A 126 -11.58 -10.11 15.04
C ASN A 126 -11.79 -8.68 14.53
N PHE A 127 -11.34 -8.34 13.32
CA PHE A 127 -11.40 -6.98 12.80
C PHE A 127 -12.82 -6.41 12.85
N PHE A 128 -13.79 -7.12 12.27
CA PHE A 128 -15.20 -6.68 12.22
C PHE A 128 -15.92 -6.75 13.57
N LYS A 129 -15.38 -7.49 14.56
CA LYS A 129 -15.94 -7.49 15.92
C LYS A 129 -15.57 -6.22 16.68
N LEU A 130 -14.34 -5.76 16.47
CA LEU A 130 -13.78 -4.60 17.16
C LEU A 130 -14.13 -3.29 16.44
N ASN A 131 -14.44 -3.35 15.16
CA ASN A 131 -14.83 -2.19 14.38
C ASN A 131 -16.32 -1.88 14.57
N THR A 132 -16.61 -0.79 15.28
CA THR A 132 -17.98 -0.34 15.56
C THR A 132 -18.55 0.62 14.50
N ASP A 133 -17.75 1.01 13.51
CA ASP A 133 -18.14 1.99 12.52
C ASP A 133 -18.98 1.37 11.39
N HIS A 134 -19.96 2.14 10.90
CA HIS A 134 -20.88 1.71 9.84
C HIS A 134 -20.18 1.47 8.50
N THR A 135 -19.14 2.26 8.20
CA THR A 135 -18.29 2.08 7.01
C THR A 135 -16.83 2.06 7.47
N PRO A 136 -16.17 0.89 7.46
CA PRO A 136 -14.76 0.81 7.77
C PRO A 136 -13.95 1.72 6.84
N LEU A 137 -13.12 2.61 7.40
CA LEU A 137 -12.20 3.46 6.62
C LEU A 137 -11.39 2.67 5.58
N HIS A 138 -11.06 1.43 5.90
CA HIS A 138 -10.38 0.47 5.04
C HIS A 138 -11.08 0.28 3.68
N LEU A 139 -12.41 0.20 3.64
CA LEU A 139 -13.17 0.07 2.39
C LEU A 139 -13.20 1.39 1.61
N VAL A 140 -13.22 2.53 2.29
CA VAL A 140 -13.08 3.85 1.65
C VAL A 140 -11.70 3.99 1.00
N LEU A 141 -10.64 3.48 1.66
CA LEU A 141 -9.30 3.45 1.08
C LEU A 141 -9.25 2.55 -0.17
N VAL A 142 -9.96 1.42 -0.19
CA VAL A 142 -10.06 0.57 -1.39
C VAL A 142 -10.72 1.33 -2.54
N ASP A 143 -11.81 2.06 -2.28
CA ASP A 143 -12.50 2.87 -3.29
C ASP A 143 -11.60 3.98 -3.88
N GLU A 144 -10.88 4.70 -3.02
CA GLU A 144 -9.90 5.69 -3.45
C GLU A 144 -8.79 5.06 -4.31
N ILE A 145 -8.29 3.87 -3.94
CA ILE A 145 -7.24 3.17 -4.68
C ILE A 145 -7.72 2.76 -6.07
N VAL A 146 -8.92 2.17 -6.19
CA VAL A 146 -9.45 1.76 -7.51
C VAL A 146 -9.81 2.96 -8.38
N SER A 147 -10.19 4.08 -7.79
CA SER A 147 -10.43 5.33 -8.50
C SER A 147 -9.16 5.92 -9.12
N ASN A 148 -8.00 5.74 -8.47
CA ASN A 148 -6.71 6.25 -8.95
C ASN A 148 -5.92 5.25 -9.81
N HIS A 149 -6.07 3.93 -9.59
CA HIS A 149 -5.16 2.91 -10.12
C HIS A 149 -5.89 1.74 -10.80
N PRO A 150 -6.12 1.80 -12.13
CA PRO A 150 -6.78 0.73 -12.88
C PRO A 150 -6.07 -0.63 -12.77
N LEU A 151 -4.74 -0.64 -12.68
CA LEU A 151 -3.96 -1.88 -12.58
C LEU A 151 -4.13 -2.62 -11.24
N LEU A 152 -4.73 -1.98 -10.23
CA LEU A 152 -5.00 -2.60 -8.92
C LEU A 152 -6.43 -3.16 -8.83
N HIS A 153 -7.29 -2.94 -9.82
CA HIS A 153 -8.70 -3.39 -9.82
C HIS A 153 -8.84 -4.89 -9.57
N HIS A 154 -8.01 -5.72 -10.21
CA HIS A 154 -8.07 -7.16 -10.02
C HIS A 154 -7.73 -7.59 -8.59
N LYS A 155 -6.70 -6.97 -7.97
CA LYS A 155 -6.34 -7.25 -6.57
C LYS A 155 -7.44 -6.78 -5.61
N ALA A 156 -8.01 -5.59 -5.85
CA ALA A 156 -9.10 -5.04 -5.05
C ALA A 156 -10.38 -5.91 -5.16
N LEU A 157 -10.74 -6.34 -6.37
CA LEU A 157 -11.89 -7.23 -6.57
C LEU A 157 -11.72 -8.57 -5.86
N LYS A 158 -10.52 -9.16 -5.90
CA LYS A 158 -10.22 -10.39 -5.17
C LYS A 158 -10.42 -10.23 -3.66
N LEU A 159 -9.93 -9.13 -3.10
CA LEU A 159 -10.14 -8.78 -1.70
C LEU A 159 -11.64 -8.62 -1.38
N LEU A 160 -12.38 -7.84 -2.17
CA LEU A 160 -13.81 -7.62 -1.96
C LEU A 160 -14.61 -8.93 -2.06
N THR A 161 -14.23 -9.81 -2.99
CA THR A 161 -14.84 -11.14 -3.14
C THR A 161 -14.60 -11.98 -1.91
N LEU A 162 -13.36 -12.04 -1.41
CA LEU A 162 -13.01 -12.76 -0.19
C LEU A 162 -13.81 -12.25 1.02
N LEU A 163 -13.90 -10.93 1.16
CA LEU A 163 -14.68 -10.31 2.24
C LEU A 163 -16.18 -10.61 2.13
N PHE A 164 -16.71 -10.74 0.92
CA PHE A 164 -18.11 -11.05 0.69
C PHE A 164 -18.44 -12.52 0.97
N GLU A 165 -17.54 -13.42 0.58
CA GLU A 165 -17.67 -14.87 0.74
C GLU A 165 -17.49 -15.32 2.19
N ASN A 166 -16.65 -14.63 2.97
CA ASN A 166 -16.44 -14.94 4.37
C ASN A 166 -17.77 -14.96 5.15
N SER A 167 -18.05 -16.10 5.78
CA SER A 167 -19.19 -16.27 6.67
C SER A 167 -18.81 -15.69 8.03
N TYR A 168 -19.23 -14.44 8.26
CA TYR A 168 -19.04 -13.74 9.54
C TYR A 168 -19.94 -14.33 10.63
N ASP A 169 -19.76 -15.62 10.94
CA ASP A 169 -20.69 -16.46 11.68
C ASP A 169 -20.91 -16.07 13.15
N GLU A 170 -20.15 -15.10 13.62
CA GLU A 170 -20.24 -14.55 14.97
C GLU A 170 -20.83 -13.12 15.00
N LEU A 171 -21.03 -12.47 13.85
CA LEU A 171 -21.72 -11.18 13.79
C LEU A 171 -23.24 -11.37 13.81
N ASP A 172 -23.97 -10.41 14.38
CA ASP A 172 -25.43 -10.37 14.31
C ASP A 172 -25.92 -10.36 12.85
N VAL A 173 -27.03 -11.04 12.56
CA VAL A 173 -27.56 -11.22 11.19
C VAL A 173 -27.82 -9.88 10.51
N LEU A 174 -28.32 -8.89 11.25
CA LEU A 174 -28.57 -7.54 10.72
C LEU A 174 -27.26 -6.82 10.34
N VAL A 175 -26.20 -7.05 11.10
CA VAL A 175 -24.86 -6.50 10.85
C VAL A 175 -24.24 -7.16 9.62
N ARG A 176 -24.39 -8.48 9.46
CA ARG A 176 -23.92 -9.20 8.26
C ARG A 176 -24.59 -8.72 6.98
N VAL A 177 -25.93 -8.57 7.01
CA VAL A 177 -26.68 -8.07 5.85
C VAL A 177 -26.22 -6.67 5.47
N LYS A 178 -25.97 -5.79 6.44
CA LYS A 178 -25.44 -4.44 6.19
C LYS A 178 -24.04 -4.45 5.58
N TYR A 179 -23.13 -5.32 6.03
CA TYR A 179 -21.79 -5.46 5.44
C TYR A 179 -21.74 -6.13 4.07
N LYS A 180 -22.74 -6.97 3.74
CA LYS A 180 -22.91 -7.52 2.39
C LYS A 180 -23.65 -6.57 1.45
N SER A 181 -24.35 -5.58 1.98
CA SER A 181 -25.13 -4.60 1.23
C SER A 181 -24.56 -3.17 1.12
N PRO A 182 -23.28 -2.83 1.43
CA PRO A 182 -22.78 -1.47 1.27
C PRO A 182 -22.69 -1.07 -0.21
N VAL A 183 -22.64 -2.06 -1.11
CA VAL A 183 -22.64 -1.88 -2.57
C VAL A 183 -23.97 -1.31 -3.09
N SER A 184 -25.05 -1.34 -2.30
CA SER A 184 -26.37 -0.82 -2.71
C SER A 184 -26.67 0.63 -2.32
N VAL A 185 -25.79 1.31 -1.57
CA VAL A 185 -26.05 2.69 -1.09
C VAL A 185 -25.25 3.74 -1.86
N ALA A 186 -24.40 3.32 -2.80
CA ALA A 186 -23.79 4.19 -3.80
C ALA A 186 -24.62 4.11 -5.10
N SER A 187 -25.78 4.76 -5.12
CA SER A 187 -26.61 4.96 -6.32
C SER A 187 -27.29 6.33 -6.23
#